data_AF-A0A847BVV2-F1
#
_entry.id   AF-A0A847BVV2-F1
#
_cell.length_a   1.000
_cell.length_b   1.000
_cell.length_c   1.000
_cell.angle_alpha   90.00
_cell.angle_beta   90.00
_cell.angle_gamma   90.00
#
_symmetry.space_group_name_H-M   'P 1'
#
loop_
_entity.id
_entity.type
_entity.pdbx_description
1 polymer ?
#
loop_
_entity_poly.entity_id
_entity_poly.type
_entity_poly.pdbx_seq_one_letter_code
_entity_poly.pdbx_strand_id
1 'polypeptide(L)'
;MEVIVAVDAQNLKDEKSFTEHLKDEGLERVEEEDGLVFAGVSSTPVMHTRAFIMEVVSKALQKSPADFCNIVCMIGENPLESYKFDKKTNDFLEIR
;
A
#
# COMPACT_ATOMS: atom_id res chain seq x y z
N MET A 1 6.93 14.49 -4.92
CA MET A 1 7.51 13.65 -3.86
C MET A 1 7.42 12.22 -4.31
N GLU A 2 8.51 11.48 -4.23
CA GLU A 2 8.50 10.04 -4.49
C GLU A 2 7.76 9.31 -3.38
N VAL A 3 7.08 8.23 -3.73
CA VAL A 3 6.35 7.36 -2.80
C VAL A 3 6.80 5.94 -3.06
N ILE A 4 7.16 5.23 -2.00
CA ILE A 4 7.42 3.79 -2.03
C ILE A 4 6.49 3.13 -1.03
N VAL A 5 5.84 2.05 -1.45
CA VAL A 5 4.95 1.23 -0.62
C VAL A 5 5.38 -0.22 -0.73
N ALA A 6 5.88 -0.78 0.36
CA ALA A 6 6.14 -2.21 0.48
C ALA A 6 4.96 -2.87 1.20
N VAL A 7 4.40 -3.91 0.60
CA VAL A 7 3.26 -4.66 1.11
C VAL A 7 3.71 -6.06 1.53
N ASP A 8 3.47 -6.41 2.78
CA ASP A 8 3.65 -7.76 3.31
C ASP A 8 2.26 -8.36 3.55
N ALA A 9 1.81 -9.20 2.62
CA ALA A 9 0.50 -9.82 2.66
C ALA A 9 0.58 -11.35 2.64
N GLN A 10 -0.14 -12.00 3.56
CA GLN A 10 -0.20 -13.45 3.63
C GLN A 10 -1.47 -13.98 2.95
N ASN A 11 -1.34 -15.02 2.11
CA ASN A 11 -2.46 -15.66 1.40
C ASN A 11 -3.34 -14.67 0.62
N LEU A 12 -2.71 -13.70 -0.05
CA LEU A 12 -3.37 -12.78 -0.97
C LEU A 12 -4.09 -13.57 -2.07
N LYS A 13 -5.42 -13.45 -2.13
CA LYS A 13 -6.26 -14.31 -2.98
C LYS A 13 -6.07 -14.09 -4.47
N ASP A 14 -5.82 -12.84 -4.87
CA ASP A 14 -5.61 -12.46 -6.26
C ASP A 14 -4.61 -11.30 -6.35
N GLU A 15 -3.33 -11.65 -6.44
CA GLU A 15 -2.22 -10.70 -6.56
C GLU A 15 -2.33 -9.87 -7.85
N LYS A 16 -2.84 -10.45 -8.93
CA LYS A 16 -2.95 -9.75 -10.22
C LYS A 16 -3.97 -8.62 -10.11
N SER A 17 -5.17 -8.89 -9.62
CA SER A 17 -6.19 -7.87 -9.43
C SER A 17 -5.76 -6.79 -8.42
N PHE A 18 -5.02 -7.19 -7.38
CA PHE A 18 -4.42 -6.26 -6.41
C PHE A 18 -3.44 -5.30 -7.10
N THR A 19 -2.49 -5.86 -7.84
CA THR A 19 -1.45 -5.12 -8.58
C THR A 19 -2.05 -4.20 -9.64
N GLU A 20 -3.04 -4.70 -10.41
CA GLU A 20 -3.74 -3.91 -11.43
C GLU A 20 -4.47 -2.72 -10.80
N HIS A 21 -5.14 -2.90 -9.65
CA HIS A 21 -5.80 -1.80 -8.98
C HIS A 21 -4.82 -0.71 -8.50
N LEU A 22 -3.68 -1.10 -7.91
CA LEU A 22 -2.66 -0.13 -7.48
C LEU A 22 -2.08 0.63 -8.68
N LYS A 23 -1.85 -0.07 -9.79
CA LYS A 23 -1.38 0.54 -11.04
C LYS A 23 -2.37 1.57 -11.58
N ASP A 24 -3.67 1.24 -11.59
CA ASP A 24 -4.72 2.16 -12.05
C ASP A 24 -4.80 3.45 -11.20
N GLU A 25 -4.39 3.36 -9.93
CA GLU A 25 -4.32 4.48 -8.98
C GLU A 25 -2.94 5.20 -8.99
N GLY A 26 -2.02 4.81 -9.88
CA GLY A 26 -0.72 5.47 -10.05
C GLY A 26 0.41 4.95 -9.15
N LEU A 27 0.23 3.77 -8.56
CA LEU A 27 1.27 3.01 -7.85
C LEU A 27 1.73 1.84 -8.71
N GLU A 28 2.89 1.96 -9.34
CA GLU A 28 3.44 0.95 -10.24
C GLU A 28 4.31 -0.07 -9.48
N ARG A 29 4.18 -1.35 -9.82
CA ARG A 29 5.00 -2.40 -9.21
C ARG A 29 6.46 -2.27 -9.64
N VAL A 30 7.38 -2.37 -8.69
CA VAL A 30 8.82 -2.43 -8.94
C VAL A 30 9.19 -3.89 -9.23
N GLU A 31 9.38 -4.23 -10.51
CA GLU A 31 9.62 -5.63 -10.92
C GLU A 31 10.99 -6.19 -10.51
N GLU A 32 11.93 -5.32 -10.14
CA GLU A 32 13.27 -5.71 -9.67
C GLU A 32 13.28 -6.23 -8.22
N GLU A 33 12.19 -6.02 -7.47
CA GLU A 33 12.03 -6.48 -6.09
C GLU A 33 11.18 -7.76 -6.05
N ASP A 34 11.64 -8.79 -5.33
CA ASP A 34 10.91 -10.06 -5.17
C ASP A 34 9.55 -9.89 -4.43
N GLY A 35 9.40 -8.80 -3.67
CA GLY A 35 8.22 -8.50 -2.87
C GLY A 35 7.14 -7.69 -3.60
N LEU A 36 6.04 -7.43 -2.91
CA LEU A 36 5.00 -6.50 -3.37
C LEU A 36 5.43 -5.06 -3.06
N VAL A 37 6.36 -4.55 -3.87
CA VAL A 37 6.88 -3.17 -3.77
C VAL A 37 6.29 -2.33 -4.90
N PHE A 38 5.78 -1.16 -4.55
CA PHE A 38 5.17 -0.22 -5.48
C PHE A 38 5.79 1.16 -5.34
N ALA A 39 5.92 1.87 -6.46
CA ALA A 39 6.45 3.22 -6.54
C ALA A 39 5.45 4.15 -7.22
N GLY A 40 5.44 5.42 -6.82
CA GLY A 40 4.62 6.45 -7.44
C GLY A 40 5.14 7.85 -7.14
N VAL A 41 4.45 8.85 -7.69
CA VAL A 41 4.78 10.27 -7.47
C VAL A 41 3.55 11.02 -6.99
N SER A 42 3.71 11.79 -5.93
CA SER A 42 2.65 12.63 -5.37
C SER A 42 3.05 14.11 -5.36
N SER A 43 2.10 14.99 -5.69
CA SER A 43 2.21 16.45 -5.57
C SER A 43 1.40 17.01 -4.40
N THR A 44 0.70 16.16 -3.65
CA THR A 44 -0.12 16.56 -2.50
C THR A 44 0.69 16.55 -1.20
N PRO A 45 0.24 17.21 -0.12
CA PRO A 45 0.92 17.14 1.17
C PRO A 45 1.02 15.72 1.71
N VAL A 46 2.10 15.42 2.47
CA VAL A 46 2.42 14.10 3.03
C VAL A 46 1.24 13.41 3.71
N MET A 47 0.47 14.16 4.51
CA MET A 47 -0.70 13.64 5.21
C MET A 47 -1.80 13.15 4.24
N HIS A 48 -2.02 13.88 3.14
CA HIS A 48 -3.00 13.49 2.14
C HIS A 48 -2.49 12.31 1.30
N THR A 49 -1.21 12.31 0.93
CA THR A 49 -0.57 11.19 0.24
C THR A 49 -0.69 9.91 1.07
N ARG A 50 -0.46 9.99 2.38
CA ARG A 50 -0.62 8.88 3.32
C ARG A 50 -2.04 8.34 3.33
N ALA A 51 -3.03 9.21 3.54
CA ALA A 51 -4.44 8.80 3.55
C ALA A 51 -4.85 8.13 2.22
N PHE A 52 -4.37 8.67 1.10
CA PHE A 52 -4.56 8.08 -0.23
C PHE A 52 -3.99 6.67 -0.33
N ILE A 53 -2.75 6.44 0.12
CA ILE A 53 -2.13 5.09 0.10
C ILE A 53 -2.98 4.11 0.93
N MET A 54 -3.40 4.50 2.13
CA MET A 54 -4.24 3.63 2.99
C MET A 54 -5.55 3.26 2.29
N GLU A 55 -6.19 4.24 1.65
CA GLU A 55 -7.46 4.05 0.94
C GLU A 55 -7.30 3.12 -0.27
N VAL A 56 -6.29 3.35 -1.11
CA VAL A 56 -6.03 2.53 -2.31
C VAL A 56 -5.72 1.09 -1.93
N VAL A 57 -4.82 0.88 -0.97
CA VAL A 57 -4.45 -0.48 -0.53
C VAL A 57 -5.64 -1.17 0.14
N SER A 58 -6.45 -0.47 0.95
CA SER A 58 -7.67 -1.03 1.55
C SER A 58 -8.66 -1.49 0.47
N LYS A 59 -8.93 -0.66 -0.55
CA LYS A 59 -9.79 -1.04 -1.69
C LYS A 59 -9.23 -2.22 -2.46
N ALA A 60 -7.90 -2.31 -2.62
CA ALA A 60 -7.25 -3.47 -3.23
C ALA A 60 -7.49 -4.74 -2.42
N LEU A 61 -7.34 -4.68 -1.09
CA LEU A 61 -7.60 -5.81 -0.18
C LEU A 61 -9.07 -6.21 -0.12
N GLN A 62 -10.01 -5.31 -0.39
CA GLN A 62 -11.43 -5.65 -0.49
C GLN A 62 -11.74 -6.49 -1.74
N LYS A 63 -11.04 -6.23 -2.86
CA LYS A 63 -11.15 -7.01 -4.10
C LYS A 63 -10.34 -8.31 -4.02
N SER A 64 -9.18 -8.24 -3.39
CA SER A 64 -8.22 -9.33 -3.22
C SER A 64 -7.88 -9.50 -1.75
N PRO A 65 -8.73 -10.20 -0.97
CA PRO A 65 -8.49 -10.39 0.47
C PRO A 65 -7.17 -11.12 0.75
N ALA A 66 -6.57 -10.81 1.89
CA ALA A 66 -5.42 -11.51 2.45
C ALA A 66 -5.72 -11.93 3.88
N ASP A 67 -5.02 -12.93 4.41
CA ASP A 67 -5.14 -13.35 5.82
C ASP A 67 -4.58 -12.28 6.76
N PHE A 68 -3.53 -11.63 6.32
CA PHE A 68 -2.85 -10.54 7.00
C PHE A 68 -2.26 -9.59 5.95
N CYS A 69 -2.18 -8.30 6.29
CA CYS A 69 -1.51 -7.31 5.47
C CYS A 69 -0.87 -6.24 6.37
N ASN A 70 0.43 -6.06 6.20
CA ASN A 70 1.19 -4.92 6.68
C ASN A 70 1.66 -4.10 5.49
N ILE A 71 1.81 -2.80 5.68
CA ILE A 71 2.46 -1.93 4.72
C ILE A 71 3.50 -1.06 5.39
N VAL A 72 4.62 -0.86 4.70
CA VAL A 72 5.64 0.12 5.04
C VAL A 72 5.67 1.14 3.91
N CYS A 73 5.56 2.43 4.23
CA CYS A 73 5.64 3.47 3.21
C CYS A 73 6.72 4.51 3.51
N MET A 74 7.36 4.99 2.44
CA MET A 74 8.21 6.17 2.40
C MET A 74 7.50 7.22 1.55
N ILE A 75 7.37 8.45 2.04
CA ILE A 75 6.74 9.56 1.31
C ILE A 75 7.72 10.74 1.30
N GLY A 76 8.32 11.03 0.16
CA GLY A 76 9.43 12.00 0.06
C GLY A 76 10.59 11.60 0.97
N GLU A 77 11.14 12.57 1.70
CA GLU A 77 12.26 12.36 2.64
C GLU A 77 11.80 12.02 4.07
N ASN A 78 10.52 11.66 4.26
CA ASN A 78 9.99 11.32 5.58
C ASN A 78 10.43 9.94 6.05
N PRO A 79 10.45 9.68 7.38
CA PRO A 79 10.73 8.37 7.94
C PRO A 79 9.81 7.28 7.39
N LEU A 80 10.30 6.04 7.40
CA LEU A 80 9.48 4.86 7.10
C LEU A 80 8.38 4.71 8.16
N GLU A 81 7.14 4.60 7.71
CA GLU A 81 5.97 4.41 8.56
C GLU A 81 5.35 3.04 8.30
N SER A 82 4.96 2.36 9.37
CA SER A 82 4.42 1.00 9.32
C SER A 82 2.96 0.99 9.72
N TYR A 83 2.14 0.24 8.97
CA TYR A 83 0.71 0.11 9.22
C TYR A 83 0.28 -1.34 9.12
N LYS A 84 -0.74 -1.71 9.90
CA LYS A 84 -1.39 -3.02 9.86
C LYS A 84 -2.85 -2.88 9.46
N PHE A 85 -3.29 -3.72 8.54
CA PHE A 85 -4.69 -3.77 8.14
C PHE A 85 -5.55 -4.44 9.22
N ASP A 86 -6.55 -3.71 9.72
CA ASP A 86 -7.59 -4.25 10.59
C ASP A 86 -8.82 -4.64 9.77
N LYS A 87 -9.04 -5.96 9.65
CA LYS A 87 -10.19 -6.53 8.94
C LYS A 87 -11.54 -6.19 9.56
N LYS A 88 -11.59 -5.79 10.84
CA LYS A 88 -12.85 -5.43 11.50
C LYS A 88 -13.35 -4.07 11.03
N THR A 89 -12.43 -3.13 10.80
CA THR A 89 -12.75 -1.77 10.35
C THR A 89 -12.51 -1.59 8.85
N ASN A 90 -11.82 -2.52 8.19
CA ASN A 90 -11.29 -2.41 6.83
C ASN A 90 -10.38 -1.18 6.66
N ASP A 91 -9.58 -0.89 7.69
CA ASP A 91 -8.72 0.28 7.75
C ASP A 91 -7.33 -0.06 8.28
N PHE A 92 -6.36 0.81 8.01
CA PHE A 92 -4.99 0.66 8.47
C PHE A 92 -4.77 1.38 9.80
N LEU A 93 -4.11 0.70 10.73
CA LEU A 93 -3.69 1.25 12.01
C LEU A 93 -2.16 1.40 12.01
N GLU A 94 -1.67 2.59 12.37
CA GLU A 94 -0.24 2.85 12.54
C GLU A 94 0.33 1.95 13.65
N ILE A 95 1.44 1.27 13.36
CA ILE A 95 2.21 0.51 14.34
C ILE A 95 3.43 1.35 14.70
N ARG A 96 3.52 1.74 15.97
CA ARG A 96 4.69 2.42 16.54
C ARG A 96 5.62 1.45 17.24
#